data_AF-A0A3L7RRZ2-F1
#
_entry.id   AF-A0A3L7RRZ2-F1
#
_cell.length_a   1.000
_cell.length_b   1.000
_cell.length_c   1.000
_cell.angle_alpha   90.00
_cell.angle_beta   90.00
_cell.angle_gamma   90.00
#
_symmetry.space_group_name_H-M   'P 1'
#
loop_
_entity.id
_entity.type
_entity.pdbx_description
1 polymer ?
#
loop_
_entity_poly.entity_id
_entity_poly.type
_entity_poly.pdbx_seq_one_letter_code
_entity_poly.pdbx_strand_id
1 'polypeptide(L)'
;MKPIGIRPTNDFAFKKTFGSPENKVALISLLNAILTLPVPIVDVTIENPYNLQDFQNDKLSILDIRAVDQRGAIYDVEMQLSTHSGLVKRIVFYGCEVYAGQLKAGDDYSVLKPVYSICLLEGQLWDDSPKVHHAFRLVDQDSGRLLGETLEIHTLELGWYNLQESELETASLLDRWLYWLLHAHQYDAQTLGSLFSQPEFQKATDSIDRIAKKTEDKAMYDTREKAIRDQQWILNAARREGLEAGREEGREEGEIKLIQTLQEILGGPVSDTAVFQGRSLEQLRAMTEELR
;
A
#
# COMPACT_ATOMS: atom_id res chain seq x y z
N MET A 1 -8.35 24.59 16.92
CA MET A 1 -9.67 24.00 17.20
C MET A 1 -9.48 22.50 17.37
N LYS A 2 -10.55 21.69 17.46
CA LYS A 2 -10.43 20.22 17.55
C LYS A 2 -10.02 19.66 16.17
N PRO A 3 -9.02 18.76 16.08
CA PRO A 3 -8.67 18.09 14.84
C PRO A 3 -9.84 17.30 14.24
N ILE A 4 -9.87 17.16 12.91
CA ILE A 4 -10.87 16.35 12.19
C ILE A 4 -10.78 14.89 12.63
N GLY A 5 -9.56 14.35 12.78
CA GLY A 5 -9.32 13.00 13.30
C GLY A 5 -9.69 11.86 12.34
N ILE A 6 -9.85 12.16 11.04
CA ILE A 6 -10.09 11.16 9.98
C ILE A 6 -8.84 11.07 9.12
N ARG A 7 -8.17 9.91 9.15
CA ARG A 7 -6.99 9.62 8.33
C ARG A 7 -7.40 9.44 6.87
N PRO A 8 -6.89 10.27 5.94
CA PRO A 8 -7.16 10.06 4.52
C PRO A 8 -6.59 8.77 3.95
N THR A 9 -5.55 8.18 4.56
CA THR A 9 -4.98 6.89 4.16
C THR A 9 -5.87 5.70 4.50
N ASN A 10 -6.87 5.87 5.37
CA ASN A 10 -7.90 4.86 5.57
C ASN A 10 -8.66 4.63 4.26
N ASP A 11 -8.76 3.38 3.82
CA ASP A 11 -9.34 3.00 2.52
C ASP A 11 -10.76 3.53 2.30
N PHE A 12 -11.61 3.48 3.33
CA PHE A 12 -12.95 4.07 3.28
C PHE A 12 -12.89 5.58 3.10
N ALA A 13 -12.07 6.29 3.89
CA ALA A 13 -11.94 7.73 3.79
C ALA A 13 -11.36 8.16 2.43
N PHE A 14 -10.38 7.43 1.93
CA PHE A 14 -9.77 7.64 0.62
C PHE A 14 -10.81 7.48 -0.49
N LYS A 15 -11.49 6.32 -0.53
CA LYS A 15 -12.52 6.03 -1.54
C LYS A 15 -13.68 7.01 -1.47
N LYS A 16 -14.12 7.40 -0.27
CA LYS A 16 -15.18 8.39 -0.11
C LYS A 16 -14.75 9.78 -0.60
N THR A 17 -13.48 10.13 -0.42
CA THR A 17 -12.95 11.45 -0.80
C THR A 17 -12.73 11.56 -2.29
N PHE A 18 -12.07 10.58 -2.91
CA PHE A 18 -11.66 10.64 -4.30
C PHE A 18 -12.59 9.86 -5.25
N GLY A 19 -13.38 8.91 -4.75
CA GLY A 19 -14.32 8.06 -5.51
C GLY A 19 -15.77 8.56 -5.53
N SER A 20 -16.05 9.73 -4.93
CA SER A 20 -17.36 10.38 -4.95
C SER A 20 -17.46 11.32 -6.17
N PRO A 21 -18.46 11.19 -7.06
CA PRO A 21 -18.61 12.05 -8.25
C PRO A 21 -18.64 13.55 -7.94
N GLU A 22 -19.22 13.94 -6.81
CA GLU A 22 -19.27 15.33 -6.32
C GLU A 22 -17.90 15.91 -5.93
N ASN A 23 -16.88 15.04 -5.76
CA ASN A 23 -15.52 15.39 -5.38
C ASN A 23 -14.49 15.09 -6.48
N LYS A 24 -14.91 14.80 -7.72
CA LYS A 24 -13.99 14.44 -8.82
C LYS A 24 -12.85 15.44 -9.06
N VAL A 25 -13.02 16.72 -8.70
CA VAL A 25 -11.95 17.73 -8.78
C VAL A 25 -10.73 17.38 -7.92
N ALA A 26 -10.94 16.75 -6.76
CA ALA A 26 -9.85 16.25 -5.92
C ALA A 26 -9.11 15.10 -6.60
N LEU A 27 -9.84 14.14 -7.18
CA LEU A 27 -9.23 13.02 -7.93
C LEU A 27 -8.46 13.51 -9.15
N ILE A 28 -9.04 14.42 -9.94
CA ILE A 28 -8.38 15.01 -11.11
C ILE A 28 -7.08 15.70 -10.72
N SER A 29 -7.09 16.50 -9.64
CA SER A 29 -5.89 17.18 -9.15
C SER A 29 -4.83 16.17 -8.68
N LEU A 30 -5.22 15.13 -7.94
CA LEU A 30 -4.31 14.07 -7.51
C LEU A 30 -3.70 13.32 -8.70
N LEU A 31 -4.50 12.93 -9.69
CA LEU A 31 -4.03 12.23 -10.89
C LEU A 31 -3.05 13.09 -11.69
N ASN A 32 -3.34 14.38 -11.89
CA ASN A 32 -2.44 15.31 -12.55
C ASN A 32 -1.15 15.59 -11.75
N ALA A 33 -1.18 15.41 -10.42
CA ALA A 33 0.00 15.53 -9.58
C ALA A 33 0.90 14.29 -9.67
N ILE A 34 0.30 13.11 -9.81
CA ILE A 34 1.01 11.82 -9.90
C ILE A 34 1.57 11.59 -11.31
N LEU A 35 0.77 11.90 -12.34
CA LEU A 35 1.07 11.50 -13.71
C LEU A 35 1.68 12.65 -14.51
N THR A 36 2.79 12.38 -15.19
CA THR A 36 3.35 13.28 -16.20
C THR A 36 2.66 13.02 -17.53
N LEU A 37 1.52 13.69 -17.75
CA LEU A 37 0.73 13.56 -18.98
C LEU A 37 1.04 14.69 -19.97
N PRO A 38 1.06 14.42 -21.29
CA PRO A 38 1.26 15.47 -22.31
C PRO A 38 0.18 16.56 -22.25
N VAL A 39 -1.03 16.17 -21.87
CA VAL A 39 -2.18 17.07 -21.71
C VAL A 39 -2.87 16.71 -20.40
N PRO A 40 -3.06 17.68 -19.48
CA PRO A 40 -3.72 17.46 -18.20
C PRO A 40 -5.11 16.85 -18.33
N ILE A 41 -5.50 16.08 -17.31
CA ILE A 41 -6.87 15.60 -17.14
C ILE A 41 -7.73 16.79 -16.77
N VAL A 42 -8.83 16.99 -17.50
CA VAL A 42 -9.78 18.09 -17.24
C VAL A 42 -11.11 17.57 -16.70
N ASP A 43 -11.45 16.32 -17.00
CA ASP A 43 -12.61 15.67 -16.46
C ASP A 43 -12.42 14.16 -16.36
N VAL A 44 -13.15 13.54 -15.43
CA VAL A 44 -13.24 12.08 -15.30
C VAL A 44 -14.67 11.66 -15.00
N THR A 45 -15.03 10.47 -15.50
CA THR A 45 -16.19 9.71 -15.04
C THR A 45 -15.72 8.61 -14.11
N ILE A 46 -16.25 8.55 -12.89
CA ILE A 46 -15.95 7.47 -11.94
C ILE A 46 -16.88 6.30 -12.27
N GLU A 47 -16.33 5.17 -12.67
CA GLU A 47 -17.10 3.99 -13.13
C GLU A 47 -17.67 3.18 -11.97
N ASN A 48 -16.97 3.14 -10.85
CA ASN A 48 -17.37 2.45 -9.62
C ASN A 48 -17.59 3.47 -8.49
N PRO A 49 -18.55 4.41 -8.64
CA PRO A 49 -18.76 5.49 -7.69
C PRO A 49 -18.99 4.93 -6.29
N TYR A 50 -18.52 5.65 -5.27
CA TYR A 50 -18.71 5.24 -3.88
C TYR A 50 -20.19 4.94 -3.60
N ASN A 51 -20.44 3.73 -3.09
CA ASN A 51 -21.73 3.28 -2.59
C ASN A 51 -21.54 2.66 -1.20
N LEU A 52 -22.24 3.20 -0.20
CA LEU A 52 -22.17 2.74 1.18
C LEU A 52 -22.63 1.28 1.33
N GLN A 53 -23.62 0.84 0.55
CA GLN A 53 -24.18 -0.51 0.64
C GLN A 53 -23.22 -1.56 0.05
N ASP A 54 -22.55 -1.23 -1.05
CA ASP A 54 -21.54 -2.11 -1.66
C ASP A 54 -20.32 -2.22 -0.75
N PHE A 55 -19.91 -1.11 -0.13
CA PHE A 55 -18.80 -1.09 0.82
C PHE A 55 -19.06 -1.92 2.10
N GLN A 56 -20.32 -2.06 2.52
CA GLN A 56 -20.69 -2.90 3.67
C GLN A 56 -20.66 -4.40 3.35
N ASN A 57 -21.03 -4.76 2.13
CA ASN A 57 -21.20 -6.16 1.70
C ASN A 57 -19.91 -6.75 1.13
N ASP A 58 -19.03 -5.92 0.58
CA ASP A 58 -17.80 -6.38 -0.05
C ASP A 58 -16.66 -6.46 0.96
N LYS A 59 -16.06 -7.65 1.08
CA LYS A 59 -15.00 -7.92 2.05
C LYS A 59 -13.61 -7.53 1.58
N LEU A 60 -13.37 -7.21 0.30
CA LEU A 60 -12.02 -6.80 -0.15
C LEU A 60 -11.98 -6.23 -1.60
N SER A 61 -13.03 -6.40 -2.43
CA SER A 61 -12.86 -6.26 -3.90
C SER A 61 -13.18 -4.87 -4.49
N ILE A 62 -14.04 -4.08 -3.86
CA ILE A 62 -14.45 -2.74 -4.33
C ILE A 62 -13.76 -1.63 -3.50
N LEU A 63 -12.43 -1.66 -3.34
CA LEU A 63 -11.68 -0.59 -2.65
C LEU A 63 -10.94 0.35 -3.61
N ASP A 64 -10.80 -0.04 -4.86
CA ASP A 64 -10.24 0.74 -5.96
C ASP A 64 -11.16 1.89 -6.39
N ILE A 65 -10.58 2.96 -6.91
CA ILE A 65 -11.28 4.02 -7.63
C ILE A 65 -10.94 3.86 -9.10
N ARG A 66 -11.93 3.51 -9.91
CA ARG A 66 -11.83 3.41 -11.35
C ARG A 66 -12.45 4.62 -12.00
N ALA A 67 -11.65 5.34 -12.77
CA ALA A 67 -12.07 6.55 -13.46
C ALA A 67 -11.62 6.53 -14.92
N VAL A 68 -12.41 7.15 -15.79
CA VAL A 68 -12.10 7.28 -17.23
C VAL A 68 -12.12 8.75 -17.61
N ASP A 69 -11.07 9.24 -18.27
CA ASP A 69 -11.00 10.62 -18.74
C ASP A 69 -11.73 10.84 -20.08
N GLN A 70 -11.77 12.10 -20.53
CA GLN A 70 -12.40 12.51 -21.78
C GLN A 70 -11.80 11.88 -23.05
N ARG A 71 -10.63 11.24 -22.97
CA ARG A 71 -9.94 10.56 -24.08
C ARG A 71 -10.09 9.04 -24.01
N GLY A 72 -10.75 8.54 -22.96
CA GLY A 72 -10.94 7.11 -22.69
C GLY A 72 -9.79 6.47 -21.92
N ALA A 73 -8.79 7.23 -21.45
CA ALA A 73 -7.74 6.68 -20.59
C ALA A 73 -8.34 6.24 -19.25
N ILE A 74 -7.93 5.09 -18.75
CA ILE A 74 -8.46 4.48 -17.53
C ILE A 74 -7.43 4.68 -16.41
N TYR A 75 -7.92 5.11 -15.26
CA TYR A 75 -7.14 5.33 -14.04
C TYR A 75 -7.71 4.43 -12.96
N ASP A 76 -6.88 3.53 -12.46
CA ASP A 76 -7.24 2.59 -11.39
C ASP A 76 -6.39 2.94 -10.17
N VAL A 77 -7.01 3.55 -9.15
CA VAL A 77 -6.32 4.14 -8.00
C VAL A 77 -6.67 3.39 -6.73
N GLU A 78 -5.68 2.84 -6.05
CA GLU A 78 -5.81 2.09 -4.81
C GLU A 78 -4.99 2.74 -3.69
N MET A 79 -5.58 2.82 -2.48
CA MET A 79 -4.86 3.16 -1.26
C MET A 79 -4.70 1.89 -0.43
N GLN A 80 -3.45 1.54 -0.13
CA GLN A 80 -3.10 0.28 0.50
C GLN A 80 -2.18 0.52 1.72
N LEU A 81 -2.62 0.00 2.87
CA LEU A 81 -1.94 0.22 4.15
C LEU A 81 -0.81 -0.79 4.41
N SER A 82 -0.89 -1.98 3.83
CA SER A 82 0.08 -3.06 4.05
C SER A 82 0.82 -3.45 2.79
N THR A 83 2.15 -3.48 2.86
CA THR A 83 3.00 -4.08 1.85
C THR A 83 3.25 -5.56 2.16
N HIS A 84 3.30 -6.40 1.14
CA HIS A 84 3.65 -7.82 1.27
C HIS A 84 4.35 -8.29 -0.01
N SER A 85 5.09 -9.40 0.06
CA SER A 85 5.94 -9.90 -1.03
C SER A 85 5.21 -10.18 -2.36
N GLY A 86 3.88 -10.38 -2.31
CA GLY A 86 3.03 -10.61 -3.48
C GLY A 86 2.42 -9.34 -4.09
N LEU A 87 2.57 -8.18 -3.45
CA LEU A 87 1.85 -6.96 -3.81
C LEU A 87 2.19 -6.49 -5.22
N VAL A 88 3.47 -6.47 -5.59
CA VAL A 88 3.92 -6.06 -6.93
C VAL A 88 3.25 -6.90 -8.02
N LYS A 89 3.28 -8.24 -7.86
CA LYS A 89 2.66 -9.16 -8.83
C LYS A 89 1.15 -8.96 -8.92
N ARG A 90 0.49 -8.66 -7.79
CA ARG A 90 -0.95 -8.37 -7.74
C ARG A 90 -1.29 -7.07 -8.46
N ILE A 91 -0.54 -5.99 -8.22
CA ILE A 91 -0.74 -4.70 -8.92
C ILE A 91 -0.59 -4.89 -10.43
N VAL A 92 0.47 -5.59 -10.86
CA VAL A 92 0.68 -5.91 -12.29
C VAL A 92 -0.47 -6.74 -12.85
N PHE A 93 -0.90 -7.78 -12.13
CA PHE A 93 -1.98 -8.66 -12.55
C PHE A 93 -3.29 -7.87 -12.76
N TYR A 94 -3.69 -7.05 -11.79
CA TYR A 94 -4.91 -6.25 -11.91
C TYR A 94 -4.82 -5.17 -12.99
N GLY A 95 -3.68 -4.49 -13.14
CA GLY A 95 -3.46 -3.57 -14.26
C GLY A 95 -3.63 -4.25 -15.62
N CYS A 96 -3.14 -5.48 -15.76
CA CYS A 96 -3.35 -6.31 -16.96
C CYS A 96 -4.82 -6.73 -17.13
N GLU A 97 -5.53 -7.10 -16.07
CA GLU A 97 -6.96 -7.43 -16.14
C GLU A 97 -7.80 -6.24 -16.60
N VAL A 98 -7.51 -5.03 -16.09
CA VAL A 98 -8.17 -3.79 -16.54
C VAL A 98 -7.84 -3.52 -18.01
N TYR A 99 -6.58 -3.65 -18.41
CA TYR A 99 -6.17 -3.42 -19.79
C TYR A 99 -6.83 -4.39 -20.77
N ALA A 100 -6.81 -5.69 -20.47
CA ALA A 100 -7.42 -6.73 -21.29
C ALA A 100 -8.96 -6.66 -21.28
N GLY A 101 -9.55 -6.29 -20.14
CA GLY A 101 -11.00 -6.21 -19.95
C GLY A 101 -11.70 -5.10 -20.75
N GLN A 102 -10.95 -4.21 -21.41
CA GLN A 102 -11.49 -3.21 -22.33
C GLN A 102 -12.14 -3.84 -23.57
N LEU A 103 -11.64 -5.00 -24.02
CA LEU A 103 -12.06 -5.62 -25.27
C LEU A 103 -13.10 -6.71 -25.05
N LYS A 104 -14.04 -6.81 -25.99
CA LYS A 104 -14.97 -7.92 -26.15
C LYS A 104 -14.54 -8.77 -27.35
N ALA A 105 -15.11 -9.97 -27.43
CA ALA A 105 -14.84 -10.88 -28.53
C ALA A 105 -15.20 -10.23 -29.88
N GLY A 106 -14.20 -10.08 -30.75
CA GLY A 106 -14.35 -9.48 -32.09
C GLY A 106 -13.93 -8.02 -32.19
N ASP A 107 -13.54 -7.37 -31.09
CA ASP A 107 -13.02 -5.99 -31.12
C ASP A 107 -11.62 -5.92 -31.72
N ASP A 108 -11.31 -4.79 -32.38
CA ASP A 108 -9.97 -4.49 -32.90
C ASP A 108 -9.06 -3.99 -31.76
N TYR A 109 -7.83 -4.52 -31.69
CA TYR A 109 -6.86 -4.11 -30.66
C TYR A 109 -6.49 -2.62 -30.71
N SER A 110 -6.67 -1.93 -31.85
CA SER A 110 -6.37 -0.50 -31.98
C SER A 110 -7.27 0.40 -31.14
N VAL A 111 -8.38 -0.13 -30.60
CA VAL A 111 -9.30 0.66 -29.75
C VAL A 111 -8.85 0.73 -28.28
N LEU A 112 -7.86 -0.08 -27.88
CA LEU A 112 -7.32 -0.09 -26.52
C LEU A 112 -6.87 1.31 -26.11
N LYS A 113 -7.25 1.70 -24.90
CA LYS A 113 -6.87 2.95 -24.27
C LYS A 113 -5.81 2.70 -23.20
N PRO A 114 -4.98 3.71 -22.89
CA PRO A 114 -3.99 3.57 -21.84
C PRO A 114 -4.65 3.33 -20.48
N VAL A 115 -3.99 2.50 -19.68
CA VAL A 115 -4.38 2.19 -18.30
C VAL A 115 -3.26 2.64 -17.37
N TYR A 116 -3.60 3.41 -16.34
CA TYR A 116 -2.70 3.82 -15.27
C TYR A 116 -3.14 3.13 -13.98
N SER A 117 -2.41 2.10 -13.57
CA SER A 117 -2.62 1.44 -12.28
C SER A 117 -1.77 2.14 -11.22
N ILE A 118 -2.39 2.77 -10.24
CA ILE A 118 -1.75 3.66 -9.27
C ILE A 118 -2.03 3.12 -7.87
N CYS A 119 -0.98 2.73 -7.16
CA CYS A 119 -1.07 2.24 -5.80
C CYS A 119 -0.34 3.18 -4.83
N LEU A 120 -1.08 3.81 -3.92
CA LEU A 120 -0.54 4.58 -2.81
C LEU A 120 -0.34 3.65 -1.61
N LEU A 121 0.86 3.65 -1.05
CA LEU A 121 1.32 2.74 -0.01
C LEU A 121 1.69 3.54 1.23
N GLU A 122 1.04 3.30 2.37
CA GLU A 122 1.43 3.98 3.62
C GLU A 122 2.85 3.55 4.08
N GLY A 123 3.31 2.37 3.67
CA GLY A 123 4.63 1.82 3.99
C GLY A 123 5.69 1.99 2.89
N GLN A 124 6.73 1.17 3.01
CA GLN A 124 7.84 1.05 2.07
C GLN A 124 7.76 -0.33 1.39
N LEU A 125 8.07 -0.36 0.09
CA LEU A 125 8.08 -1.53 -0.77
C LEU A 125 9.49 -1.82 -1.30
N TRP A 126 10.26 -0.78 -1.61
CA TRP A 126 11.64 -0.89 -2.10
C TRP A 126 12.63 -0.34 -1.07
N ASP A 127 13.37 -1.24 -0.42
CA ASP A 127 14.38 -0.85 0.59
C ASP A 127 15.63 -0.19 -0.04
N ASP A 128 15.86 -0.41 -1.34
CA ASP A 128 17.01 0.08 -2.10
C ASP A 128 16.77 1.45 -2.78
N SER A 129 15.56 1.99 -2.68
CA SER A 129 15.18 3.27 -3.28
C SER A 129 14.35 4.11 -2.33
N PRO A 130 14.93 5.14 -1.68
CA PRO A 130 14.19 6.05 -0.79
C PRO A 130 13.32 7.06 -1.55
N LYS A 131 12.85 6.68 -2.75
CA LYS A 131 12.05 7.52 -3.64
C LYS A 131 10.58 7.26 -3.37
N VAL A 132 9.80 8.32 -3.24
CA VAL A 132 8.35 8.18 -3.01
C VAL A 132 7.62 7.63 -4.23
N HIS A 133 7.89 8.15 -5.45
CA HIS A 133 7.11 7.80 -6.64
C HIS A 133 7.91 6.97 -7.64
N HIS A 134 7.45 5.76 -7.91
CA HIS A 134 7.95 4.92 -8.99
C HIS A 134 6.94 4.83 -10.12
N ALA A 135 7.41 4.95 -11.35
CA ALA A 135 6.62 4.82 -12.58
C ALA A 135 7.26 3.74 -13.45
N PHE A 136 6.54 2.64 -13.66
CA PHE A 136 6.99 1.48 -14.41
C PHE A 136 6.27 1.43 -15.76
N ARG A 137 7.07 1.29 -16.83
CA ARG A 137 6.61 1.31 -18.23
C ARG A 137 7.25 0.18 -19.02
N LEU A 138 6.60 -0.23 -20.10
CA LEU A 138 7.14 -1.21 -21.04
C LEU A 138 8.13 -0.53 -22.00
N VAL A 139 9.40 -0.89 -21.88
CA VAL A 139 10.48 -0.32 -22.68
C VAL A 139 11.31 -1.41 -23.34
N ASP A 140 11.80 -1.12 -24.55
CA ASP A 140 12.87 -1.90 -25.15
C ASP A 140 14.16 -1.73 -24.35
N GLN A 141 14.83 -2.83 -24.01
CA GLN A 141 15.99 -2.83 -23.11
C GLN A 141 17.21 -2.17 -23.76
N ASP A 142 17.40 -2.36 -25.07
CA ASP A 142 18.59 -1.87 -25.78
C ASP A 142 18.40 -0.43 -26.26
N SER A 143 17.28 -0.14 -26.93
CA SER A 143 17.05 1.19 -27.53
C SER A 143 16.34 2.18 -26.61
N GLY A 144 15.79 1.73 -25.48
CA GLY A 144 14.94 2.55 -24.61
C GLY A 144 13.60 2.97 -25.25
N ARG A 145 13.18 2.32 -26.35
CA ARG A 145 11.92 2.63 -27.03
C ARG A 145 10.76 2.30 -26.10
N LEU A 146 9.92 3.30 -25.84
CA LEU A 146 8.72 3.16 -25.04
C LEU A 146 7.55 2.60 -25.86
N LEU A 147 6.87 1.58 -25.34
CA LEU A 147 5.53 1.19 -25.79
C LEU A 147 4.49 2.10 -25.13
N GLY A 148 4.32 3.29 -25.71
CA GLY A 148 3.40 4.32 -25.20
C GLY A 148 1.93 3.95 -25.38
N GLU A 149 1.05 4.65 -24.66
CA GLU A 149 -0.42 4.48 -24.71
C GLU A 149 -0.90 3.05 -24.33
N THR A 150 -0.13 2.35 -23.49
CA THR A 150 -0.46 1.00 -23.00
C THR A 150 -0.72 1.00 -21.49
N LEU A 151 -0.13 0.08 -20.73
CA LEU A 151 -0.24 -0.02 -19.27
C LEU A 151 0.97 0.65 -18.60
N GLU A 152 0.69 1.60 -17.70
CA GLU A 152 1.68 2.14 -16.76
C GLU A 152 1.29 1.75 -15.33
N ILE A 153 2.30 1.39 -14.53
CA ILE A 153 2.11 1.04 -13.12
C ILE A 153 2.86 2.08 -12.28
N HIS A 154 2.18 2.64 -11.28
CA HIS A 154 2.74 3.60 -10.36
C HIS A 154 2.62 3.12 -8.93
N THR A 155 3.72 3.22 -8.18
CA THR A 155 3.70 3.06 -6.71
C THR A 155 4.11 4.37 -6.06
N LEU A 156 3.37 4.77 -5.02
CA LEU A 156 3.67 5.93 -4.19
C LEU A 156 3.90 5.47 -2.75
N GLU A 157 5.15 5.36 -2.34
CA GLU A 157 5.56 4.92 -1.01
C GLU A 157 5.64 6.09 -0.04
N LEU A 158 4.52 6.32 0.66
CA LEU A 158 4.38 7.38 1.63
C LEU A 158 5.34 7.23 2.81
N GLY A 159 5.83 6.02 3.08
CA GLY A 159 6.84 5.76 4.10
C GLY A 159 8.22 6.41 3.81
N TRP A 160 8.45 6.89 2.58
CA TRP A 160 9.64 7.69 2.22
C TRP A 160 9.39 9.20 2.26
N TYR A 161 8.14 9.63 2.43
CA TYR A 161 7.79 11.05 2.45
C TYR A 161 8.16 11.71 3.79
N ASN A 162 8.85 12.85 3.73
CA ASN A 162 9.40 13.51 4.92
C ASN A 162 9.38 15.05 4.88
N LEU A 163 8.67 15.65 3.92
CA LEU A 163 8.59 17.11 3.79
C LEU A 163 7.81 17.72 4.97
N GLN A 164 8.33 18.84 5.48
CA GLN A 164 7.80 19.53 6.65
C GLN A 164 6.76 20.60 6.28
N GLU A 165 5.87 20.94 7.22
CA GLU A 165 4.81 21.95 7.01
C GLU A 165 5.36 23.28 6.45
N SER A 166 6.52 23.72 6.94
CA SER A 166 7.17 24.98 6.53
C SER A 166 7.61 25.02 5.07
N GLU A 167 7.70 23.86 4.42
CA GLU A 167 8.14 23.73 3.02
C GLU A 167 6.95 23.71 2.05
N LEU A 168 5.71 23.64 2.54
CA LEU A 168 4.50 23.50 1.74
C LEU A 168 4.23 24.66 0.77
N GLU A 169 4.69 25.86 1.09
CA GLU A 169 4.47 27.05 0.26
C GLU A 169 5.13 26.90 -1.12
N THR A 170 6.30 26.28 -1.18
CA THR A 170 7.08 26.04 -2.40
C THR A 170 7.01 24.60 -2.91
N ALA A 171 6.29 23.74 -2.20
CA ALA A 171 6.20 22.32 -2.50
C ALA A 171 5.44 22.05 -3.82
N SER A 172 5.77 20.94 -4.48
CA SER A 172 5.05 20.52 -5.68
C SER A 172 3.59 20.17 -5.35
N LEU A 173 2.71 20.15 -6.36
CA LEU A 173 1.33 19.72 -6.15
C LEU A 173 1.25 18.28 -5.59
N LEU A 174 2.17 17.41 -6.03
CA LEU A 174 2.27 16.05 -5.52
C LEU A 174 2.60 16.08 -4.03
N ASP A 175 3.67 16.77 -3.63
CA ASP A 175 4.06 16.87 -2.22
C ASP A 175 2.93 17.43 -1.35
N ARG A 176 2.19 18.44 -1.82
CA ARG A 176 1.04 18.98 -1.10
C ARG A 176 -0.07 17.95 -0.90
N TRP A 177 -0.34 17.11 -1.92
CA TRP A 177 -1.27 15.98 -1.77
C TRP A 177 -0.77 14.92 -0.80
N LEU A 178 0.52 14.56 -0.88
CA LEU A 178 1.12 13.57 0.03
C LEU A 178 1.10 14.06 1.48
N TYR A 179 1.43 15.33 1.71
CA TYR A 179 1.31 15.96 3.02
C TYR A 179 -0.13 15.89 3.53
N TRP A 180 -1.09 16.27 2.69
CA TRP A 180 -2.51 16.26 3.06
C TRP A 180 -2.95 14.83 3.42
N LEU A 181 -2.59 13.83 2.62
CA LEU A 181 -2.93 12.43 2.87
C LEU A 181 -2.39 11.93 4.22
N LEU A 182 -1.14 12.28 4.56
CA LEU A 182 -0.49 11.83 5.78
C LEU A 182 -0.89 12.63 7.03
N HIS A 183 -1.16 13.93 6.90
CA HIS A 183 -1.25 14.83 8.05
C HIS A 183 -2.62 15.49 8.25
N ALA A 184 -3.54 15.46 7.27
CA ALA A 184 -4.80 16.21 7.38
C ALA A 184 -5.63 15.88 8.64
N HIS A 185 -5.58 14.64 9.10
CA HIS A 185 -6.27 14.18 10.31
C HIS A 185 -5.86 14.92 11.59
N GLN A 186 -4.69 15.57 11.60
CA GLN A 186 -4.10 16.26 12.75
C GLN A 186 -4.57 17.71 12.88
N TYR A 187 -5.20 18.25 11.82
CA TYR A 187 -5.64 19.64 11.76
C TYR A 187 -7.15 19.76 11.86
N ASP A 188 -7.61 20.94 12.24
CA ASP A 188 -9.01 21.34 12.04
C ASP A 188 -9.23 21.83 10.59
N ALA A 189 -10.49 21.87 10.14
CA ALA A 189 -10.84 22.22 8.78
C ALA A 189 -10.42 23.66 8.39
N GLN A 190 -10.42 24.60 9.34
CA GLN A 190 -10.05 25.99 9.07
C GLN A 190 -8.54 26.11 8.80
N THR A 191 -7.73 25.42 9.60
CA THR A 191 -6.29 25.35 9.40
C THR A 191 -5.95 24.70 8.05
N LEU A 192 -6.61 23.60 7.71
CA LEU A 192 -6.43 22.96 6.39
C LEU A 192 -6.82 23.88 5.23
N GLY A 193 -7.93 24.59 5.33
CA GLY A 193 -8.33 25.56 4.30
C GLY A 193 -7.34 26.72 4.13
N SER A 194 -6.52 27.01 5.16
CA SER A 194 -5.47 28.03 5.10
C SER A 194 -4.18 27.49 4.46
N LEU A 195 -3.78 26.26 4.81
CA LEU A 195 -2.61 25.57 4.24
C LEU A 195 -2.84 25.16 2.78
N PHE A 196 -4.08 24.79 2.45
CA PHE A 196 -4.49 24.24 1.16
C PHE A 196 -5.72 24.98 0.64
N SER A 197 -5.50 26.23 0.19
CA SER A 197 -6.57 27.12 -0.26
C SER A 197 -7.20 26.76 -1.61
N GLN A 198 -6.63 25.82 -2.35
CA GLN A 198 -7.12 25.46 -3.67
C GLN A 198 -8.41 24.62 -3.60
N PRO A 199 -9.35 24.76 -4.56
CA PRO A 199 -10.67 24.13 -4.51
C PRO A 199 -10.65 22.61 -4.35
N GLU A 200 -9.67 21.93 -4.96
CA GLU A 200 -9.49 20.49 -4.86
C GLU A 200 -9.24 20.00 -3.43
N PHE A 201 -8.41 20.72 -2.66
CA PHE A 201 -8.11 20.39 -1.27
C PHE A 201 -9.25 20.79 -0.34
N GLN A 202 -9.96 21.88 -0.66
CA GLN A 202 -11.18 22.25 0.06
C GLN A 202 -12.23 21.15 -0.06
N LYS A 203 -12.46 20.61 -1.26
CA LYS A 203 -13.37 19.47 -1.46
C LYS A 203 -12.93 18.22 -0.72
N ALA A 204 -11.64 17.92 -0.74
CA ALA A 204 -11.10 16.79 0.00
C ALA A 204 -11.26 16.97 1.53
N THR A 205 -10.99 18.18 2.03
CA THR A 205 -11.15 18.55 3.45
C THR A 205 -12.61 18.49 3.89
N ASP A 206 -13.53 19.03 3.09
CA ASP A 206 -14.97 18.93 3.32
C ASP A 206 -15.44 17.47 3.42
N SER A 207 -14.85 16.58 2.60
CA SER A 207 -15.15 15.15 2.62
C SER A 207 -14.81 14.52 3.98
N ILE A 208 -13.57 14.67 4.45
CA ILE A 208 -13.12 14.07 5.72
C ILE A 208 -13.80 14.73 6.93
N ASP A 209 -14.11 16.03 6.87
CA ASP A 209 -14.87 16.73 7.91
C ASP A 209 -16.33 16.24 7.98
N ARG A 210 -16.96 15.95 6.83
CA ARG A 210 -18.29 15.31 6.80
C ARG A 210 -18.26 13.90 7.36
N ILE A 211 -17.25 13.09 7.03
CA ILE A 211 -17.06 11.76 7.63
C ILE A 211 -16.96 11.86 9.15
N ALA A 212 -16.19 12.83 9.66
CA ALA A 212 -16.05 13.05 11.10
C ALA A 212 -17.37 13.38 11.81
N LYS A 213 -18.28 14.08 11.12
CA LYS A 213 -19.56 14.57 11.67
C LYS A 213 -20.73 13.61 11.46
N LYS A 214 -20.74 12.84 10.37
CA LYS A 214 -21.85 11.95 10.00
C LYS A 214 -21.69 10.59 10.69
N THR A 215 -22.68 10.21 11.49
CA THR A 215 -22.60 9.04 12.37
C THR A 215 -22.35 7.72 11.62
N GLU A 216 -23.01 7.49 10.49
CA GLU A 216 -22.84 6.26 9.70
C GLU A 216 -21.45 6.16 9.05
N ASP A 217 -21.02 7.23 8.38
CA ASP A 217 -19.70 7.27 7.72
C ASP A 217 -18.59 7.18 8.78
N LYS A 218 -18.78 7.83 9.94
CA LYS A 218 -17.86 7.71 11.08
C LYS A 218 -17.77 6.28 11.62
N ALA A 219 -18.91 5.60 11.75
CA ALA A 219 -18.94 4.22 12.22
C ALA A 219 -18.23 3.26 11.24
N MET A 220 -18.38 3.48 9.93
CA MET A 220 -17.67 2.73 8.90
C MET A 220 -16.16 2.97 8.98
N TYR A 221 -15.75 4.24 9.03
CA TYR A 221 -14.36 4.61 9.24
C TYR A 221 -13.78 3.94 10.50
N ASP A 222 -14.47 4.01 11.63
CA ASP A 222 -14.01 3.42 12.89
C ASP A 222 -13.91 1.89 12.83
N THR A 223 -14.82 1.26 12.08
CA THR A 223 -14.79 -0.19 11.81
C THR A 223 -13.55 -0.58 11.00
N ARG A 224 -13.22 0.20 9.95
CA ARG A 224 -12.01 -0.01 9.15
C ARG A 224 -10.75 0.25 9.97
N GLU A 225 -10.68 1.34 10.71
CA GLU A 225 -9.58 1.64 11.62
C GLU A 225 -9.36 0.55 12.68
N LYS A 226 -10.45 -0.05 13.17
CA LYS A 226 -10.35 -1.21 14.07
C LYS A 226 -9.79 -2.43 13.33
N ALA A 227 -10.30 -2.76 12.15
CA ALA A 227 -9.82 -3.89 11.36
C ALA A 227 -8.32 -3.76 11.01
N ILE A 228 -7.86 -2.56 10.67
CA ILE A 228 -6.45 -2.25 10.42
C ILE A 228 -5.59 -2.54 11.66
N ARG A 229 -6.03 -2.05 12.83
CA ARG A 229 -5.34 -2.29 14.11
C ARG A 229 -5.31 -3.76 14.49
N ASP A 230 -6.43 -4.47 14.32
CA ASP A 230 -6.54 -5.89 14.61
C ASP A 230 -5.60 -6.69 13.67
N GLN A 231 -5.55 -6.37 12.38
CA GLN A 231 -4.63 -6.98 11.42
C GLN A 231 -3.16 -6.72 11.79
N GLN A 232 -2.80 -5.49 12.14
CA GLN A 232 -1.45 -5.15 12.60
C GLN A 232 -1.07 -5.91 13.87
N TRP A 233 -2.01 -6.06 14.82
CA TRP A 233 -1.79 -6.82 16.04
C TRP A 233 -1.53 -8.30 15.74
N ILE A 234 -2.33 -8.92 14.86
CA ILE A 234 -2.14 -10.31 14.42
C ILE A 234 -0.77 -10.49 13.74
N LEU A 235 -0.41 -9.60 12.82
CA LEU A 235 0.88 -9.66 12.11
C LEU A 235 2.07 -9.51 13.07
N ASN A 236 1.98 -8.58 14.03
CA ASN A 236 3.02 -8.39 15.04
C ASN A 236 3.13 -9.60 15.99
N ALA A 237 2.01 -10.20 16.38
CA ALA A 237 1.99 -11.41 17.19
C ALA A 237 2.64 -12.58 16.45
N ALA A 238 2.24 -12.84 15.19
CA ALA A 238 2.83 -13.88 14.35
C ALA A 238 4.33 -13.66 14.11
N ARG A 239 4.77 -12.41 13.90
CA ARG A 239 6.19 -12.07 13.77
C ARG A 239 6.97 -12.38 15.04
N ARG A 240 6.41 -12.05 16.22
CA ARG A 240 7.05 -12.35 17.51
C ARG A 240 7.16 -13.85 17.74
N GLU A 241 6.08 -14.61 17.52
CA GLU A 241 6.07 -16.07 17.65
C GLU A 241 7.08 -16.72 16.69
N GLY A 242 7.14 -16.27 15.44
CA GLY A 242 8.13 -16.76 14.46
C GLY A 242 9.58 -16.45 14.86
N LEU A 243 9.84 -15.26 15.43
CA LEU A 243 11.16 -14.90 15.95
C LEU A 243 11.55 -15.71 17.20
N GLU A 244 10.59 -16.01 18.07
CA GLU A 244 10.81 -16.86 19.24
C GLU A 244 11.08 -18.31 18.83
N ALA A 245 10.29 -18.88 17.93
CA ALA A 245 10.50 -20.21 17.37
C ALA A 245 11.86 -20.32 16.68
N GLY A 246 12.22 -19.36 15.81
CA GLY A 246 13.52 -19.38 15.13
C GLY A 246 14.72 -19.17 16.06
N ARG A 247 14.55 -18.45 17.17
CA ARG A 247 15.60 -18.35 18.21
C ARG A 247 15.77 -19.67 18.96
N GLU A 248 14.70 -20.38 19.23
CA GLU A 248 14.76 -21.67 19.90
C GLU A 248 15.38 -22.73 18.99
N GLU A 249 14.93 -22.82 17.72
CA GLU A 249 15.53 -23.68 16.71
C GLU A 249 17.04 -23.39 16.54
N GLY A 250 17.43 -22.12 16.47
CA GLY A 250 18.85 -21.74 16.41
C GLY A 250 19.67 -22.13 17.64
N ARG A 251 19.06 -22.21 18.84
CA ARG A 251 19.73 -22.73 20.05
C ARG A 251 19.88 -24.24 20.00
N GLU A 252 18.84 -24.95 19.56
CA GLU A 252 18.88 -26.40 19.39
C GLU A 252 19.93 -26.81 18.36
N GLU A 253 19.96 -26.15 17.19
CA GLU A 253 21.01 -26.35 16.18
C GLU A 253 22.42 -26.05 16.72
N GLY A 254 22.54 -25.00 17.54
CA GLY A 254 23.80 -24.62 18.19
C GLY A 254 24.30 -25.69 19.16
N GLU A 255 23.43 -26.24 20.00
CA GLU A 255 23.75 -27.35 20.91
C GLU A 255 24.09 -28.63 20.15
N ILE A 256 23.35 -28.98 19.09
CA ILE A 256 23.65 -30.15 18.25
C ILE A 256 25.07 -30.05 17.66
N LYS A 257 25.42 -28.88 17.10
CA LYS A 257 26.77 -28.63 16.58
C LYS A 257 27.84 -28.75 17.68
N LEU A 258 27.54 -28.30 18.90
CA LEU A 258 28.45 -28.43 20.03
C LEU A 258 28.66 -29.91 20.43
N ILE A 259 27.59 -30.70 20.54
CA ILE A 259 27.65 -32.14 20.80
C ILE A 259 28.52 -32.84 19.76
N GLN A 260 28.27 -32.58 18.47
CA GLN A 260 29.05 -33.17 17.38
C GLN A 260 30.53 -32.77 17.46
N THR A 261 30.83 -31.51 17.74
CA THR A 261 32.21 -31.03 17.93
C THR A 261 32.90 -31.72 19.11
N LEU A 262 32.21 -31.92 20.24
CA LEU A 262 32.76 -32.63 21.40
C LEU A 262 33.02 -34.11 21.09
N GLN A 263 32.10 -34.78 20.37
CA GLN A 263 32.29 -36.16 19.91
C GLN A 263 33.53 -36.31 19.04
N GLU A 264 33.77 -35.36 18.12
CA GLU A 264 34.98 -35.32 17.28
C GLU A 264 36.25 -35.16 18.12
N ILE A 265 36.28 -34.22 19.05
CA ILE A 265 37.45 -33.94 19.91
C ILE A 265 37.81 -35.14 20.79
N LEU A 266 36.81 -35.85 21.31
CA LEU A 266 37.00 -37.05 22.14
C LEU A 266 37.39 -38.31 21.33
N GLY A 267 37.43 -38.22 20.00
CA GLY A 267 37.78 -39.33 19.10
C GLY A 267 36.67 -40.38 18.95
N GLY A 268 35.43 -40.02 19.27
CA GLY A 268 34.26 -40.89 19.12
C GLY A 268 33.57 -40.75 17.75
N PRO A 269 32.61 -41.64 17.42
CA PRO A 269 31.79 -41.49 16.22
C PRO A 269 30.84 -40.29 16.35
N VAL A 270 30.84 -39.43 15.32
CA VAL A 270 29.95 -38.26 15.24
C VAL A 270 28.54 -38.71 14.92
N SER A 271 27.57 -38.28 15.74
CA SER A 271 26.16 -38.60 15.54
C SER A 271 25.57 -37.77 14.39
N ASP A 272 24.79 -38.42 13.52
CA ASP A 272 24.03 -37.74 12.47
C ASP A 272 22.99 -36.80 13.08
N THR A 273 22.73 -35.66 12.43
CA THR A 273 21.74 -34.67 12.86
C THR A 273 20.35 -35.28 13.07
N ALA A 274 19.99 -36.32 12.34
CA ALA A 274 18.73 -37.05 12.47
C ALA A 274 18.54 -37.69 13.87
N VAL A 275 19.63 -38.01 14.58
CA VAL A 275 19.58 -38.60 15.94
C VAL A 275 19.04 -37.61 16.99
N PHE A 276 19.12 -36.32 16.66
CA PHE A 276 18.71 -35.23 17.55
C PHE A 276 17.31 -34.69 17.24
N GLN A 277 16.66 -35.14 16.16
CA GLN A 277 15.31 -34.69 15.80
C GLN A 277 14.31 -34.99 16.94
N GLY A 278 13.52 -33.96 17.29
CA GLY A 278 12.49 -34.06 18.32
C GLY A 278 12.99 -34.04 19.77
N ARG A 279 14.30 -33.84 20.01
CA ARG A 279 14.84 -33.61 21.35
C ARG A 279 14.66 -32.16 21.76
N SER A 280 14.31 -31.91 23.02
CA SER A 280 14.26 -30.54 23.56
C SER A 280 15.66 -29.97 23.82
N LEU A 281 15.77 -28.64 23.86
CA LEU A 281 17.01 -27.96 24.22
C LEU A 281 17.61 -28.44 25.56
N GLU A 282 16.78 -28.78 26.55
CA GLU A 282 17.24 -29.34 27.84
C GLU A 282 17.88 -30.72 27.68
N GLN A 283 17.29 -31.58 26.83
CA GLN A 283 17.85 -32.90 26.55
C GLN A 283 19.18 -32.81 25.81
N LEU A 284 19.30 -31.88 24.85
CA LEU A 284 20.55 -31.64 24.14
C LEU A 284 21.65 -31.14 25.09
N ARG A 285 21.33 -30.17 25.97
CA ARG A 285 22.29 -29.67 26.97
C ARG A 285 22.75 -30.75 27.94
N ALA A 286 21.87 -31.65 28.36
CA ALA A 286 22.26 -32.77 29.21
C ALA A 286 23.29 -33.67 28.50
N MET A 287 23.10 -33.95 27.21
CA MET A 287 24.08 -34.71 26.41
C MET A 287 25.40 -33.96 26.25
N THR A 288 25.36 -32.64 26.07
CA THR A 288 26.56 -31.79 26.02
C THR A 288 27.36 -31.91 27.33
N GLU A 289 26.70 -31.86 28.49
CA GLU A 289 27.35 -31.99 29.80
C GLU A 289 27.92 -33.38 30.05
N GLU A 290 27.30 -34.45 29.54
CA GLU A 290 27.87 -35.80 29.60
C GLU A 290 29.16 -35.97 28.78
N LEU A 291 29.34 -35.13 27.76
CA LEU A 291 30.53 -35.11 26.88
C LEU A 291 31.61 -34.12 27.34
N ARG A 292 31.37 -33.31 28.38
CA ARG A 292 32.36 -32.38 28.96
C ARG A 292 33.21 -33.06 30.03
#